data_AF-A0A2E6N8L9-F1
#
_entry.id   AF-A0A2E6N8L9-F1
#
_cell.length_a   1.000
_cell.length_b   1.000
_cell.length_c   1.000
_cell.angle_alpha   90.00
_cell.angle_beta   90.00
_cell.angle_gamma   90.00
#
_symmetry.space_group_name_H-M   'P 1'
#
loop_
_entity.id
_entity.type
_entity.pdbx_description
1 polymer ?
#
loop_
_entity_poly.entity_id
_entity_poly.type
_entity_poly.pdbx_seq_one_letter_code
_entity_poly.pdbx_strand_id
1 'polypeptide(L)'
;MIKKINLTIAVLYSIILSVAETALNWGDWQYAPLWIVDYLIVLILLLAVFIFKDKIQKYLLLTGWSFSAGVMYIALFMNLEPETSLIVYDYYLLLAVSVALIVSIIGVLLSFID
;
A
#
# COMPACT_ATOMS: atom_id res chain seq x y z
N MET A 1 4.92 -20.02 -10.34
CA MET A 1 5.72 -18.82 -10.72
C MET A 1 5.03 -17.55 -10.25
N ILE A 2 3.71 -17.45 -10.45
CA ILE A 2 2.83 -16.37 -10.00
C ILE A 2 3.03 -16.06 -8.49
N LYS A 3 3.04 -17.08 -7.63
CA LYS A 3 3.39 -16.94 -6.21
C LYS A 3 4.64 -16.15 -5.92
N LYS A 4 5.75 -16.55 -6.56
CA LYS A 4 7.06 -15.95 -6.32
C LYS A 4 7.08 -14.49 -6.76
N ILE A 5 6.38 -14.16 -7.85
CA ILE A 5 6.22 -12.79 -8.33
C ILE A 5 5.45 -11.97 -7.28
N ASN A 6 4.29 -12.46 -6.83
CA ASN A 6 3.48 -11.79 -5.82
C ASN A 6 4.26 -11.52 -4.52
N LEU A 7 5.00 -12.52 -4.02
CA LEU A 7 5.86 -12.38 -2.86
C LEU A 7 6.99 -11.37 -3.05
N THR A 8 7.59 -11.33 -4.24
CA THR A 8 8.66 -10.37 -4.56
C THR A 8 8.11 -8.94 -4.60
N ILE A 9 6.95 -8.76 -5.23
CA ILE A 9 6.25 -7.46 -5.29
C ILE A 9 5.85 -7.03 -3.88
N ALA A 10 5.36 -7.94 -3.03
CA ALA A 10 4.99 -7.64 -1.65
C ALA A 10 6.17 -7.08 -0.83
N VAL A 11 7.37 -7.64 -0.99
CA VAL A 11 8.58 -7.13 -0.32
C VAL A 11 8.94 -5.74 -0.83
N LEU A 12 9.02 -5.56 -2.16
CA LEU A 12 9.38 -4.28 -2.77
C LEU A 12 8.37 -3.18 -2.38
N TYR A 13 7.09 -3.48 -2.49
CA TYR A 13 6.01 -2.58 -2.11
C TYR A 13 6.09 -2.20 -0.63
N SER A 14 6.34 -3.17 0.26
CA SER A 14 6.47 -2.93 1.69
C SER A 14 7.63 -2.00 2.04
N ILE A 15 8.78 -2.17 1.38
CA ILE A 15 9.95 -1.29 1.57
C ILE A 15 9.61 0.13 1.08
N ILE A 16 9.07 0.25 -0.13
CA ILE A 16 8.75 1.55 -0.73
C ILE A 16 7.70 2.28 0.12
N LEU A 17 6.62 1.60 0.52
CA LEU A 17 5.53 2.20 1.29
C LEU A 17 6.01 2.68 2.66
N SER A 18 6.74 1.85 3.41
CA SER A 18 7.25 2.25 4.72
C SER A 18 8.25 3.42 4.64
N VAL A 19 9.11 3.46 3.63
CA VAL A 19 10.05 4.57 3.42
C VAL A 19 9.32 5.85 3.01
N ALA A 20 8.38 5.75 2.07
CA ALA A 20 7.59 6.88 1.61
C ALA A 20 6.80 7.50 2.77
N GLU A 21 6.11 6.67 3.56
CA GLU A 21 5.32 7.14 4.71
C GLU A 21 6.19 7.83 5.76
N THR A 22 7.34 7.23 6.07
CA THR A 22 8.31 7.81 7.01
C THR A 22 8.85 9.13 6.50
N ALA A 23 9.11 9.25 5.19
CA ALA A 23 9.62 10.48 4.59
C ALA A 23 8.57 11.60 4.55
N LEU A 24 7.32 11.26 4.24
CA LEU A 24 6.20 12.22 4.20
C LEU A 24 5.86 12.80 5.57
N ASN A 25 5.93 11.98 6.62
CA ASN A 25 5.63 12.41 7.99
C ASN A 25 6.87 12.84 8.78
N TRP A 26 8.05 12.91 8.15
CA TRP A 26 9.29 13.20 8.87
C TRP A 26 9.28 14.63 9.43
N GLY A 27 9.35 14.73 10.75
CA GLY A 27 9.42 16.02 11.46
C GLY A 27 8.07 16.56 11.92
N ASP A 28 6.97 16.21 11.23
CA ASP A 28 5.61 16.55 11.64
C ASP A 28 4.67 15.36 11.40
N TRP A 29 4.51 14.53 12.43
CA TRP A 29 3.69 13.34 12.35
C TRP A 29 2.22 13.71 12.45
N GLN A 30 1.46 13.33 11.42
CA GLN A 30 0.02 13.54 11.39
C GLN A 30 -0.71 12.69 12.44
N TYR A 31 -2.03 12.89 12.54
CA TYR A 31 -2.90 12.09 13.39
C TYR A 31 -2.71 10.58 13.12
N ALA A 32 -2.36 9.83 14.17
CA ALA A 32 -1.83 8.47 14.06
C ALA A 32 -2.61 7.51 13.13
N PRO A 33 -3.95 7.49 13.13
CA PRO A 33 -4.74 6.67 12.20
C PRO A 33 -4.45 6.88 10.71
N LEU A 34 -3.91 8.04 10.30
CA LEU A 34 -3.64 8.33 8.88
C LEU A 34 -2.40 7.61 8.36
N TRP A 35 -1.35 7.47 9.18
CA TRP A 35 -0.08 6.85 8.76
C TRP A 35 0.10 5.42 9.28
N ILE A 36 -0.54 5.06 10.40
CA ILE A 36 -0.37 3.72 11.01
C ILE A 36 -0.92 2.62 10.11
N VAL A 37 -1.92 2.93 9.28
CA VAL A 37 -2.55 1.99 8.36
C VAL A 37 -1.56 1.50 7.30
N ASP A 38 -0.63 2.34 6.85
CA ASP A 38 0.40 1.96 5.89
C ASP A 38 1.43 1.00 6.50
N TYR A 39 1.84 1.23 7.75
CA TYR A 39 2.69 0.26 8.45
C TYR A 39 1.97 -1.05 8.76
N LEU A 40 0.64 -1.03 8.97
CA LEU A 40 -0.14 -2.25 9.13
C LEU A 40 -0.18 -3.06 7.81
N ILE A 41 -0.32 -2.40 6.67
CA ILE A 41 -0.21 -3.04 5.34
C ILE A 41 1.16 -3.71 5.20
N VAL A 42 2.24 -2.96 5.48
CA VAL A 42 3.62 -3.46 5.45
C VAL A 42 3.77 -4.69 6.34
N LEU A 43 3.28 -4.62 7.57
CA LEU A 43 3.35 -5.74 8.51
C LEU A 43 2.64 -6.98 7.96
N ILE A 44 1.40 -6.84 7.50
CA ILE A 44 0.61 -7.97 6.98
C ILE A 44 1.31 -8.62 5.77
N LEU A 45 1.80 -7.82 4.82
CA LEU A 45 2.50 -8.31 3.64
C LEU A 45 3.81 -9.02 4.00
N LEU A 46 4.63 -8.44 4.87
CA LEU A 46 5.88 -9.06 5.31
C LEU A 46 5.66 -10.33 6.14
N LEU A 47 4.63 -10.36 6.99
CA LEU A 47 4.21 -11.57 7.71
C LEU A 47 3.86 -12.69 6.73
N ALA A 48 3.11 -12.36 5.67
CA ALA A 48 2.79 -13.32 4.61
C ALA A 48 4.04 -13.82 3.88
N VAL A 49 5.02 -12.95 3.63
CA VAL A 49 6.26 -13.33 2.93
C VAL A 49 7.13 -14.25 3.79
N PHE A 50 7.46 -13.81 5.01
CA PHE A 50 8.53 -14.42 5.79
C PHE A 50 8.04 -15.48 6.78
N ILE A 51 6.87 -15.28 7.40
CA ILE A 51 6.43 -16.11 8.53
C ILE A 51 5.43 -17.18 8.09
N PHE A 52 4.30 -16.76 7.51
CA PHE A 52 3.21 -17.69 7.19
C PHE A 52 3.42 -18.38 5.84
N LYS A 53 2.95 -19.63 5.73
CA LYS A 53 3.05 -20.45 4.51
C LYS A 53 1.69 -21.06 4.15
N ASP A 54 1.64 -21.73 3.00
CA ASP A 54 0.47 -22.44 2.49
C ASP A 54 -0.80 -21.59 2.41
N LYS A 55 -1.95 -22.11 2.86
CA LYS A 55 -3.24 -21.43 2.74
C LYS A 55 -3.30 -20.11 3.52
N ILE A 56 -2.65 -20.03 4.67
CA ILE A 56 -2.63 -18.83 5.51
C ILE A 56 -1.89 -17.69 4.79
N GLN A 57 -0.79 -18.00 4.11
CA GLN A 57 -0.05 -17.02 3.30
C GLN A 57 -0.92 -16.40 2.20
N LYS A 58 -1.72 -17.22 1.50
CA LYS A 58 -2.64 -16.73 0.47
C LYS A 58 -3.65 -15.73 1.05
N TYR A 59 -4.27 -16.07 2.19
CA TYR A 59 -5.24 -15.19 2.83
C TYR A 59 -4.60 -13.89 3.32
N LEU A 60 -3.40 -13.95 3.91
CA LEU A 60 -2.70 -12.74 4.36
C LEU A 60 -2.29 -11.83 3.20
N LEU A 61 -1.80 -12.40 2.09
CA LEU A 61 -1.53 -11.61 0.87
C LEU A 61 -2.80 -10.93 0.37
N LEU A 62 -3.90 -11.68 0.28
CA LEU A 62 -5.18 -11.13 -0.15
C LEU A 62 -5.65 -10.00 0.78
N THR A 63 -5.54 -10.19 2.09
CA THR A 63 -5.87 -9.18 3.11
C THR A 63 -4.99 -7.94 2.97
N GLY A 64 -3.66 -8.11 2.91
CA GLY A 64 -2.71 -7.00 2.80
C GLY A 64 -2.91 -6.18 1.52
N TRP A 65 -3.06 -6.86 0.38
CA TRP A 65 -3.30 -6.20 -0.90
C TRP A 65 -4.66 -5.52 -0.99
N SER A 66 -5.72 -6.15 -0.46
CA SER A 66 -7.06 -5.55 -0.47
C SER A 66 -7.14 -4.34 0.44
N PHE A 67 -6.51 -4.42 1.62
CA PHE A 67 -6.45 -3.30 2.55
C PHE A 67 -5.65 -2.13 1.95
N SER A 68 -4.50 -2.43 1.35
CA SER A 68 -3.70 -1.47 0.60
C SER A 68 -4.47 -0.81 -0.55
N ALA A 69 -5.18 -1.59 -1.37
CA ALA A 69 -5.99 -1.03 -2.45
C ALA A 69 -7.08 -0.09 -1.92
N GLY A 70 -7.71 -0.43 -0.80
CA GLY A 70 -8.70 0.43 -0.14
C GLY A 70 -8.10 1.75 0.37
N VAL A 71 -6.94 1.70 1.05
CA VAL A 71 -6.26 2.90 1.56
C VAL A 71 -5.80 3.79 0.41
N MET A 72 -5.15 3.22 -0.62
CA MET A 72 -4.68 3.97 -1.77
C MET A 72 -5.82 4.54 -2.62
N TYR A 73 -6.97 3.87 -2.68
CA TYR A 73 -8.18 4.41 -3.29
C TYR A 73 -8.64 5.68 -2.57
N ILE A 74 -8.73 5.65 -1.24
CA ILE A 74 -9.11 6.83 -0.45
C ILE A 74 -8.10 7.96 -0.66
N ALA A 75 -6.79 7.65 -0.56
CA ALA A 75 -5.72 8.61 -0.79
C ALA A 75 -5.78 9.25 -2.18
N LEU A 76 -6.07 8.46 -3.23
CA LEU A 76 -6.18 8.98 -4.60
C LEU A 76 -7.27 10.05 -4.69
N PHE A 77 -8.46 9.75 -4.17
CA PHE A 77 -9.60 10.66 -4.27
C PHE A 77 -9.45 11.88 -3.37
N MET A 78 -8.81 11.77 -2.20
CA MET A 78 -8.44 12.93 -1.40
C MET A 78 -7.51 13.89 -2.16
N ASN A 79 -6.59 13.37 -2.97
CA ASN A 79 -5.67 14.18 -3.78
C ASN A 79 -6.29 14.71 -5.10
N LEU A 80 -7.43 14.15 -5.54
CA LEU A 80 -8.18 14.61 -6.71
C LEU A 80 -9.29 15.61 -6.36
N GLU A 81 -9.65 15.71 -5.08
CA GLU A 81 -10.69 16.61 -4.62
C GLU A 81 -10.24 18.07 -4.89
N PRO A 82 -11.01 18.85 -5.67
CA PRO A 82 -10.61 20.20 -6.03
C PRO A 82 -10.68 21.09 -4.78
N GLU A 83 -9.53 21.48 -4.27
CA GLU A 83 -9.48 22.28 -3.05
C GLU A 83 -9.86 23.74 -3.29
N THR A 84 -10.66 24.26 -2.35
CA THR A 84 -10.89 25.68 -2.12
C THR A 84 -9.56 26.39 -1.81
N SER A 85 -8.89 26.85 -2.86
CA SER A 85 -7.90 27.94 -2.90
C SER A 85 -6.59 27.86 -2.10
N LEU A 86 -6.30 26.83 -1.29
CA LEU A 86 -5.13 26.89 -0.38
C LEU A 86 -4.14 25.71 -0.40
N ILE A 87 -4.40 24.60 -1.08
CA ILE A 87 -3.44 23.48 -1.16
C ILE A 87 -2.95 23.31 -2.60
N VAL A 88 -1.64 23.42 -2.77
CA VAL A 88 -0.95 23.23 -4.06
C VAL A 88 -1.08 21.76 -4.44
N TYR A 89 -1.66 21.50 -5.61
CA TYR A 89 -1.75 20.16 -6.20
C TYR A 89 -0.36 19.54 -6.37
N ASP A 90 -0.05 18.52 -5.57
CA ASP A 90 1.20 17.76 -5.70
C ASP A 90 1.03 16.61 -6.71
N TYR A 91 1.39 16.91 -7.95
CA TYR A 91 1.37 15.94 -9.06
C TYR A 91 2.18 14.68 -8.76
N TYR A 92 3.30 14.79 -8.05
CA TYR A 92 4.16 13.64 -7.76
C TYR A 92 3.52 12.72 -6.73
N LEU A 93 2.90 13.28 -5.70
CA LEU A 93 2.15 12.52 -4.71
C LEU A 93 0.97 11.79 -5.34
N LEU A 94 0.19 12.48 -6.18
CA LEU A 94 -0.92 11.85 -6.89
C LEU A 94 -0.46 10.69 -7.78
N LEU A 95 0.64 10.88 -8.52
CA LEU A 95 1.20 9.84 -9.36
C LEU A 95 1.69 8.65 -8.53
N ALA A 96 2.37 8.89 -7.40
CA ALA A 96 2.83 7.86 -6.49
C ALA A 96 1.66 7.02 -5.94
N VAL A 97 0.61 7.68 -5.45
CA VAL A 97 -0.61 7.02 -4.95
C VAL A 97 -1.32 6.24 -6.05
N SER A 98 -1.38 6.79 -7.27
CA SER A 98 -1.96 6.10 -8.43
C SER A 98 -1.20 4.81 -8.77
N VAL A 99 0.13 4.87 -8.80
CA VAL A 99 0.98 3.69 -9.04
C VAL A 99 0.81 2.68 -7.91
N ALA A 100 0.80 3.14 -6.66
CA ALA A 100 0.60 2.28 -5.50
C ALA A 100 -0.74 1.54 -5.59
N LEU A 101 -1.83 2.24 -5.93
CA LEU A 101 -3.15 1.63 -6.13
C LEU A 101 -3.14 0.55 -7.22
N ILE A 102 -2.52 0.83 -8.38
CA ILE A 102 -2.41 -0.14 -9.48
C ILE A 102 -1.65 -1.39 -9.02
N VAL A 103 -0.53 -1.21 -8.32
CA VAL A 103 0.26 -2.33 -7.78
C VAL A 103 -0.57 -3.15 -6.79
N SER A 104 -1.35 -2.50 -5.92
CA SER A 104 -2.21 -3.19 -4.95
C SER A 104 -3.30 -4.00 -5.64
N ILE A 105 -3.95 -3.47 -6.69
CA ILE A 105 -4.93 -4.21 -7.49
C ILE A 105 -4.28 -5.42 -8.17
N ILE A 106 -3.08 -5.25 -8.75
CA ILE A 106 -2.32 -6.38 -9.31
C ILE A 106 -2.01 -7.42 -8.23
N GLY A 107 -1.61 -7.00 -7.04
CA GLY A 107 -1.36 -7.88 -5.90
C GLY A 107 -2.60 -8.70 -5.48
N VAL A 108 -3.78 -8.07 -5.45
CA VAL A 108 -5.07 -8.76 -5.22
C VAL A 108 -5.30 -9.82 -6.30
N LEU A 109 -5.20 -9.45 -7.58
CA LEU A 109 -5.42 -10.37 -8.70
C LEU A 109 -4.44 -11.56 -8.67
N LEU A 110 -3.15 -11.29 -8.41
CA LEU A 110 -2.14 -12.34 -8.26
C LEU A 110 -2.46 -13.28 -7.09
N SER A 111 -3.04 -12.77 -6.00
CA SER A 111 -3.43 -13.57 -4.84
C SER A 111 -4.64 -14.48 -5.10
N PHE A 112 -5.49 -14.15 -6.08
CA PHE A 112 -6.61 -15.01 -6.50
C PHE A 112 -6.15 -16.15 -7.41
N ILE A 113 -5.28 -15.84 -8.36
CA ILE A 113 -4.83 -16.77 -9.42
C ILE A 113 -3.87 -17.83 -8.86
N ASP A 114 -3.14 -17.49 -7.80
CA ASP A 114 -2.18 -18.36 -7.11
C ASP A 114 -2.83 -19.32 -6.11
#